data_AF-A0A8D0FUG4-F1
#
_entry.id   AF-A0A8D0FUG4-F1
#
_cell.length_a   1.000
_cell.length_b   1.000
_cell.length_c   1.000
_cell.angle_alpha   90.00
_cell.angle_beta   90.00
_cell.angle_gamma   90.00
#
_symmetry.space_group_name_H-M   'P 1'
#
loop_
_entity.id
_entity.type
_entity.pdbx_description
1 polymer ?
#
loop_
_entity_poly.entity_id
_entity_poly.type
_entity_poly.pdbx_seq_one_letter_code
_entity_poly.pdbx_strand_id
1 'polypeptide(L)'
;IIMNQQETLLYLAFLSGSDRIPGYGLEYFTFCIADPQAEKPDEVYPFANTCSRILFLPRYSSKRILKKKLLCATEHNESFGLC
;
A
#
# COMPACT_ATOMS: atom_id res chain seq x y z
N ILE A 1 -11.32 5.52 -0.84
CA ILE A 1 -10.44 6.48 -0.14
C ILE A 1 -10.11 7.54 -1.18
N ILE A 2 -10.41 8.82 -0.94
CA ILE A 2 -10.02 9.86 -1.90
C ILE A 2 -8.58 10.23 -1.55
N MET A 3 -7.67 9.96 -2.49
CA MET A 3 -6.25 10.30 -2.40
C MET A 3 -5.97 11.45 -3.37
N ASN A 4 -5.04 12.33 -3.02
CA ASN A 4 -4.55 13.35 -3.95
C ASN A 4 -3.58 12.72 -4.98
N GLN A 5 -3.12 13.51 -5.96
CA GLN A 5 -2.24 13.00 -7.01
C GLN A 5 -0.89 12.49 -6.47
N GLN A 6 -0.29 13.17 -5.48
CA GLN A 6 0.96 12.76 -4.85
C GLN A 6 0.82 11.43 -4.08
N GLU A 7 -0.22 11.31 -3.25
CA GLU A 7 -0.58 10.10 -2.50
C GLU A 7 -0.82 8.92 -3.45
N THR A 8 -1.45 9.19 -4.60
CA THR A 8 -1.71 8.17 -5.63
C THR A 8 -0.41 7.67 -6.26
N LEU A 9 0.54 8.57 -6.58
CA LEU A 9 1.84 8.19 -7.12
C LEU A 9 2.66 7.35 -6.13
N LEU A 10 2.67 7.74 -4.84
CA LEU A 10 3.36 7.00 -3.78
C LEU A 10 2.76 5.60 -3.58
N TYR A 11 1.43 5.50 -3.63
CA TYR A 11 0.73 4.22 -3.53
C TYR A 11 0.99 3.31 -4.74
N LEU A 12 1.06 3.89 -5.94
CA LEU A 12 1.42 3.14 -7.14
C LEU A 12 2.86 2.61 -7.03
N ALA A 13 3.81 3.43 -6.59
CA ALA A 13 5.18 3.00 -6.35
C ALA A 13 5.27 1.88 -5.30
N PHE A 14 4.50 1.99 -4.22
CA PHE A 14 4.39 0.94 -3.19
C PHE A 14 3.91 -0.41 -3.77
N LEU A 15 2.95 -0.39 -4.68
CA LEU A 15 2.40 -1.62 -5.26
C LEU A 15 3.20 -2.17 -6.45
N SER A 16 3.83 -1.30 -7.23
CA SER A 16 4.59 -1.68 -8.42
C SER A 16 6.06 -1.96 -8.13
N GLY A 17 6.58 -1.49 -6.99
CA GLY A 17 8.02 -1.46 -6.71
C GLY A 17 8.78 -0.50 -7.64
N SER A 18 8.09 0.41 -8.33
CA SER A 18 8.67 1.34 -9.29
C SER A 18 7.97 2.69 -9.23
N ASP A 19 8.78 3.74 -9.17
CA ASP A 19 8.41 5.15 -9.32
C ASP A 19 7.90 5.51 -10.74
N ARG A 20 7.95 4.56 -11.69
CA ARG A 20 7.49 4.76 -13.07
C ARG A 20 6.04 4.35 -13.23
N ILE A 21 5.24 5.26 -13.78
CA ILE A 21 3.92 4.92 -14.32
C ILE A 21 4.15 3.94 -15.49
N PRO A 22 3.53 2.75 -15.50
CA PRO A 22 3.64 1.85 -16.65
C PRO A 22 3.26 2.58 -17.92
N GLY A 23 4.06 2.46 -18.98
CA GLY A 23 3.84 3.18 -20.25
C GLY A 23 2.48 2.91 -20.92
N TYR A 24 1.75 1.88 -20.45
CA TYR A 24 0.42 1.51 -20.90
C TYR A 24 -0.71 2.28 -20.19
N GLY A 25 -0.42 3.07 -19.15
CA GLY A 25 -1.42 3.77 -18.35
C GLY A 25 -1.81 3.02 -17.07
N LEU A 26 -2.36 3.76 -16.10
CA LEU A 26 -2.75 3.23 -14.78
C LEU A 26 -3.96 2.29 -14.84
N GLU A 27 -4.79 2.41 -15.88
CA GLU A 27 -5.95 1.55 -16.11
C GLU A 27 -5.61 0.06 -16.27
N TYR A 28 -4.37 -0.28 -16.65
CA TYR A 28 -3.89 -1.67 -16.77
C TYR A 28 -3.16 -2.17 -15.53
N PHE A 29 -2.98 -1.32 -14.51
CA PHE A 29 -2.35 -1.74 -13.26
C PHE A 29 -3.37 -2.40 -12.35
N THR A 30 -3.44 -3.73 -12.41
CA THR A 30 -4.26 -4.55 -11.52
C THR A 30 -3.46 -5.06 -10.33
N PHE A 31 -4.09 -5.09 -9.15
CA PHE A 31 -3.55 -5.70 -7.94
C PHE A 31 -4.67 -6.38 -7.15
N CYS A 32 -4.29 -7.34 -6.32
CA CYS A 32 -5.20 -8.04 -5.41
C CYS A 32 -5.06 -7.48 -4.00
N ILE A 33 -6.16 -7.42 -3.24
CA ILE A 33 -6.13 -7.10 -1.81
C ILE A 33 -6.33 -8.40 -1.04
N ALA A 34 -5.39 -8.71 -0.15
CA ALA A 34 -5.44 -9.87 0.73
C ALA A 34 -5.49 -9.41 2.20
N ASP A 35 -6.25 -10.13 3.02
CA ASP A 35 -6.25 -9.94 4.45
C ASP A 35 -5.15 -10.81 5.09
N PRO A 36 -4.15 -10.23 5.76
CA PRO A 36 -3.08 -10.99 6.41
C PRO A 36 -3.54 -11.73 7.67
N GLN A 37 -4.81 -11.59 8.12
CA GLN A 37 -5.35 -12.23 9.33
C GLN A 37 -4.52 -11.91 10.60
N ALA A 38 -4.05 -10.67 10.72
CA ALA A 38 -3.30 -10.24 11.89
C ALA A 38 -4.18 -10.24 13.16
N GLU A 39 -3.66 -10.77 14.27
CA GLU A 39 -4.36 -10.81 15.56
C GLU A 39 -4.73 -9.40 16.06
N LYS A 40 -3.84 -8.42 15.82
CA LYS A 40 -4.03 -7.02 16.17
C LYS A 40 -3.90 -6.13 14.93
N PRO A 41 -4.96 -6.02 14.10
CA PRO A 41 -4.86 -5.38 12.79
C PRO A 41 -4.51 -3.90 12.86
N ASP A 42 -4.88 -3.19 13.93
CA ASP A 42 -4.56 -1.76 14.10
C ASP A 42 -3.09 -1.46 14.44
N GLU A 43 -2.35 -2.47 14.90
CA GLU A 43 -0.95 -2.32 15.32
C GLU A 43 0.01 -2.56 14.15
N VAL A 44 -0.37 -3.38 13.18
CA VAL A 44 0.45 -3.73 12.00
C VAL A 44 0.36 -2.68 10.88
N TYR A 45 1.37 -2.64 10.02
CA TYR A 45 1.38 -1.84 8.79
C TYR A 45 0.95 -2.69 7.59
N PRO A 46 0.34 -2.09 6.55
CA PRO A 46 0.13 -2.82 5.31
C PRO A 46 1.47 -3.03 4.60
N PHE A 47 1.56 -4.08 3.78
CA PHE A 47 2.75 -4.39 2.99
C PHE A 47 2.34 -4.90 1.62
N ALA A 48 3.23 -4.74 0.63
CA ALA A 48 2.98 -5.16 -0.74
C ALA A 48 3.97 -6.24 -1.17
N ASN A 49 3.48 -7.26 -1.87
CA ASN A 49 4.30 -8.15 -2.68
C ASN A 49 4.22 -7.64 -4.12
N THR A 50 5.24 -6.87 -4.52
CA THR A 50 5.31 -6.20 -5.82
C THR A 50 5.37 -7.21 -6.97
N CYS A 51 6.14 -8.31 -6.81
CA CYS A 51 6.23 -9.39 -7.80
C CYS A 51 4.88 -10.04 -8.09
N SER A 52 4.06 -10.24 -7.03
CA SER A 52 2.75 -10.89 -7.13
C SER A 52 1.59 -9.90 -7.26
N ARG A 53 1.86 -8.59 -7.21
CA ARG A 53 0.86 -7.50 -7.22
C ARG A 53 -0.22 -7.71 -6.15
N ILE A 54 0.18 -8.06 -4.94
CA ILE A 54 -0.72 -8.26 -3.79
C ILE A 54 -0.46 -7.16 -2.76
N LEU A 55 -1.52 -6.45 -2.38
CA LEU A 55 -1.56 -5.60 -1.20
C LEU A 55 -2.12 -6.40 -0.02
N PHE A 56 -1.30 -6.61 1.00
CA PHE A 56 -1.77 -7.13 2.27
C PHE A 56 -2.30 -5.98 3.12
N LEU A 57 -3.62 -5.93 3.28
CA LEU A 57 -4.34 -4.88 3.98
C LEU A 57 -5.03 -5.44 5.23
N PRO A 58 -4.50 -5.18 6.44
CA PRO A 58 -5.14 -5.55 7.69
C PRO A 58 -6.56 -4.97 7.81
N ARG A 59 -7.46 -5.69 8.49
CA ARG A 59 -8.82 -5.23 8.78
C ARG A 59 -8.83 -4.18 9.89
N TYR A 60 -8.39 -2.97 9.57
CA TYR A 60 -8.36 -1.86 10.51
C TYR A 60 -9.76 -1.53 11.06
N SER A 61 -9.82 -1.16 12.34
CA SER A 61 -11.07 -0.80 13.01
C SER A 61 -11.68 0.51 12.51
N SER A 62 -10.89 1.37 11.85
CA SER A 62 -11.38 2.63 11.30
C SER A 62 -10.66 3.09 10.03
N LYS A 63 -11.39 3.83 9.19
CA LYS A 63 -10.85 4.52 8.00
C LYS A 63 -9.71 5.48 8.34
N ARG A 64 -9.72 6.07 9.55
CA ARG A 64 -8.65 6.96 10.04
C ARG A 64 -7.34 6.20 10.23
N ILE A 65 -7.40 5.02 10.87
CA ILE A 65 -6.23 4.17 11.08
C ILE A 65 -5.71 3.66 9.75
N LEU A 66 -6.60 3.19 8.86
CA LEU A 66 -6.23 2.77 7.51
C LEU A 66 -5.47 3.88 6.78
N LYS A 67 -6.03 5.11 6.72
CA LYS A 67 -5.36 6.22 6.03
C LYS A 67 -3.98 6.51 6.63
N LYS A 68 -3.88 6.58 7.95
CA LYS A 68 -2.61 6.85 8.65
C LYS A 68 -1.55 5.78 8.37
N LYS A 69 -1.91 4.50 8.52
CA LYS A 69 -1.00 3.36 8.35
C LYS A 69 -0.58 3.19 6.88
N LEU A 70 -1.51 3.38 5.95
CA LEU A 70 -1.23 3.30 4.52
C LEU A 70 -0.29 4.41 4.07
N LEU A 71 -0.54 5.66 4.48
CA LEU A 71 0.34 6.79 4.17
C LEU A 71 1.75 6.55 4.71
N CYS A 72 1.85 6.12 5.97
CA CYS A 72 3.13 5.81 6.60
C CYS A 72 3.90 4.71 5.84
N ALA A 73 3.23 3.63 5.43
CA ALA A 73 3.86 2.56 4.65
C ALA A 73 4.31 3.02 3.26
N THR A 74 3.58 3.94 2.62
CA THR A 74 3.96 4.48 1.31
C THR A 74 5.13 5.47 1.36
N GLU A 75 5.26 6.23 2.46
CA GLU A 75 6.38 7.18 2.68
C GLU A 75 7.70 6.48 3.00
N HIS A 76 7.67 5.27 3.57
CA HIS A 76 8.86 4.52 4.02
C HIS A 76 9.25 3.36 3.08
N ASN A 77 8.85 3.42 1.80
CA ASN A 77 9.09 2.35 0.82
C ASN A 77 10.57 1.96 0.62
N GLU A 78 11.53 2.80 0.98
CA GLU A 78 12.96 2.46 0.90
C GLU A 78 13.48 1.67 2.11
N SER A 79 12.70 1.54 3.19
CA SER A 79 13.18 0.96 4.46
C SER A 79 12.12 0.12 5.16
N PHE A 80 11.85 -1.08 4.65
CA PHE A 80 11.41 -2.18 5.52
C PHE A 80 12.65 -2.88 6.10
N GLY A 81 13.30 -2.15 6.99
CA GLY A 81 14.30 -2.61 7.94
C GLY A 81 14.26 -1.67 9.14
N LEU A 82 13.58 -2.10 10.21
CA LEU A 82 13.56 -1.51 11.56
C LEU A 82 12.70 -0.24 11.77
N CYS A 83 11.59 -0.42 12.47
CA CYS A 83 11.37 0.12 13.83
C CYS A 83 10.28 -0.70 14.52
#